data_AF-A0A8T2VMY8-F1
#
_entry.id   AF-A0A8T2VMY8-F1
#
_cell.length_a   1.000
_cell.length_b   1.000
_cell.length_c   1.000
_cell.angle_alpha   90.00
_cell.angle_beta   90.00
_cell.angle_gamma   90.00
#
_symmetry.space_group_name_H-M   'P 1'
#
loop_
_entity.id
_entity.type
_entity.pdbx_description
1 polymer ?
#
loop_
_entity_poly.entity_id
_entity_poly.type
_entity_poly.pdbx_seq_one_letter_code
_entity_poly.pdbx_strand_id
1 'polypeptide(L)'
;MHRQQALAIEEEERNFQLDQSKLYQKGDPGTVQGIVKEIITVGYFMKLPDGREGLLPCMELGCTGGIPLLTRLFKVGDEITVRQQKMYDGGKDKLFAKKDST
;
A
#
# COMPACT_ATOMS: atom_id res chain seq x y z
N MET A 1 -2.36 16.99 -28.97
CA MET A 1 -1.17 16.77 -28.13
C MET A 1 -1.57 16.07 -26.81
N HIS A 2 -1.98 14.80 -26.84
CA HIS A 2 -2.37 14.05 -25.62
C HIS A 2 -2.15 12.52 -25.75
N ARG A 3 -1.25 12.09 -26.64
CA ARG A 3 -1.04 10.65 -26.91
C ARG A 3 0.24 10.09 -26.29
N GLN A 4 1.16 10.94 -25.85
CA GLN A 4 2.45 10.49 -25.30
C GLN A 4 2.37 10.08 -23.82
N GLN A 5 1.37 10.54 -23.07
CA GLN A 5 1.28 10.21 -21.64
C GLN A 5 0.73 8.80 -21.38
N ALA A 6 -0.09 8.25 -22.28
CA ALA A 6 -0.61 6.89 -22.11
C ALA A 6 0.51 5.83 -22.17
N LEU A 7 1.42 5.96 -23.13
CA LEU A 7 2.55 5.04 -23.31
C LEU A 7 3.52 5.08 -22.12
N ALA A 8 3.75 6.26 -21.54
CA ALA A 8 4.66 6.43 -20.41
C ALA A 8 4.17 5.74 -19.13
N ILE A 9 2.85 5.78 -18.88
CA ILE A 9 2.24 5.12 -17.72
C ILE A 9 2.31 3.59 -17.90
N GLU A 10 2.04 3.09 -19.12
CA GLU A 10 2.12 1.65 -19.42
C GLU A 10 3.54 1.08 -19.28
N GLU A 11 4.58 1.83 -19.69
CA GLU A 11 5.98 1.43 -19.50
C GLU A 11 6.38 1.43 -18.01
N GLU A 12 5.95 2.44 -17.25
CA GLU A 12 6.19 2.50 -15.80
C GLU A 12 5.50 1.33 -15.07
N GLU A 13 4.26 0.97 -15.43
CA GLU A 13 3.55 -0.19 -14.88
C GLU A 13 4.21 -1.54 -15.18
N ARG A 14 4.89 -1.67 -16.34
CA ARG A 14 5.66 -2.85 -16.72
C ARG A 14 6.95 -2.97 -15.91
N ASN A 15 7.63 -1.84 -15.73
CA ASN A 15 8.94 -1.79 -15.11
C ASN A 15 8.90 -1.57 -13.59
N PHE A 16 7.70 -1.31 -13.05
CA PHE A 16 7.48 -1.17 -11.63
C PHE A 16 7.83 -2.47 -10.89
N GLN A 17 8.86 -2.39 -10.05
CA GLN A 17 9.25 -3.45 -9.14
C GLN A 17 9.05 -2.95 -7.71
N LEU A 18 8.21 -3.66 -6.96
CA LEU A 18 8.02 -3.40 -5.54
C LEU A 18 9.29 -3.81 -4.80
N ASP A 19 9.96 -2.84 -4.19
CA ASP A 19 11.20 -3.06 -3.46
C ASP A 19 10.91 -3.69 -2.10
N GLN A 20 10.73 -5.01 -2.10
CA GLN A 20 10.36 -5.80 -0.91
C GLN A 20 11.36 -5.61 0.25
N SER A 21 12.62 -5.28 -0.06
CA SER A 21 13.68 -5.02 0.91
C SER A 21 13.35 -3.85 1.86
N LYS A 22 12.56 -2.89 1.39
CA LYS A 22 12.14 -1.72 2.18
C LYS A 22 10.87 -1.96 2.97
N LEU A 23 10.19 -3.10 2.75
CA LEU A 23 8.95 -3.40 3.44
C LEU A 23 9.20 -3.85 4.87
N TYR A 24 8.20 -3.65 5.72
CA TYR A 24 8.20 -4.21 7.06
C TYR A 24 8.13 -5.74 7.01
N GLN A 25 8.92 -6.39 7.86
CA GLN A 25 8.89 -7.84 8.01
C GLN A 25 8.12 -8.22 9.26
N LYS A 26 7.56 -9.44 9.25
CA LYS A 26 6.84 -9.99 10.40
C LYS A 26 7.78 -10.02 11.61
N GLY A 27 7.45 -9.26 12.66
CA GLY A 27 8.24 -9.15 13.89
C GLY A 27 8.96 -7.83 14.08
N ASP A 28 8.90 -6.90 13.11
CA ASP A 28 9.39 -5.53 13.32
C ASP A 28 8.59 -4.82 14.43
N PRO A 29 9.26 -4.07 15.33
CA PRO A 29 8.60 -3.40 16.44
C PRO A 29 7.61 -2.33 15.95
N GLY A 30 6.39 -2.38 16.47
CA GLY A 30 5.32 -1.44 16.09
C GLY A 30 4.66 -1.75 14.74
N THR A 31 4.84 -2.95 14.20
CA THR A 31 4.13 -3.43 13.01
C THR A 31 2.94 -4.30 13.38
N VAL A 32 1.97 -4.36 12.48
CA VAL A 32 0.72 -5.12 12.60
C VAL A 32 0.46 -5.87 11.30
N GLN A 33 -0.16 -7.05 11.40
CA GLN A 33 -0.54 -7.84 10.23
C GLN A 33 -1.90 -7.38 9.73
N GLY A 34 -1.92 -6.58 8.66
CA GLY A 34 -3.16 -6.12 8.05
C GLY A 34 -3.62 -7.08 6.95
N ILE A 35 -4.92 -7.38 6.91
CA ILE A 35 -5.51 -8.17 5.83
C ILE A 35 -6.16 -7.22 4.83
N VAL A 36 -5.80 -7.32 3.55
CA VAL A 36 -6.41 -6.53 2.48
C VAL A 36 -7.89 -6.86 2.35
N LYS A 37 -8.74 -5.87 2.58
CA LYS A 37 -10.20 -5.98 2.47
C LYS A 37 -10.70 -5.45 1.14
N GLU A 38 -10.14 -4.34 0.68
CA GLU A 38 -10.55 -3.68 -0.56
C GLU A 38 -9.39 -2.91 -1.18
N ILE A 39 -9.36 -2.82 -2.51
CA ILE A 39 -8.34 -2.11 -3.29
C ILE A 39 -9.03 -0.91 -3.95
N ILE A 40 -8.47 0.28 -3.76
CA ILE A 40 -9.00 1.53 -4.34
C ILE A 40 -7.89 2.27 -5.10
N THR A 41 -8.25 3.26 -5.92
CA THR A 41 -7.28 4.04 -6.72
C THR A 41 -6.18 4.68 -5.88
N VAL A 42 -6.49 5.13 -4.67
CA VAL A 42 -5.56 5.83 -3.78
C VAL A 42 -4.75 4.89 -2.86
N GLY A 43 -5.07 3.59 -2.82
CA GLY A 43 -4.41 2.66 -1.90
C GLY A 43 -5.19 1.38 -1.59
N TYR A 44 -4.85 0.75 -0.46
CA TYR A 44 -5.48 -0.48 0.02
C TYR A 44 -6.16 -0.24 1.36
N PHE A 45 -7.42 -0.64 1.46
CA PHE A 45 -8.09 -0.78 2.75
C PHE A 45 -7.71 -2.11 3.35
N MET A 46 -7.10 -2.05 4.54
CA MET A 46 -6.72 -3.22 5.29
C MET A 46 -7.37 -3.22 6.65
N LYS A 47 -7.83 -4.40 7.06
CA LYS A 47 -8.37 -4.61 8.38
C LYS A 47 -7.24 -5.03 9.31
N LEU A 48 -7.13 -4.34 10.43
CA LEU A 48 -6.14 -4.62 11.46
C LEU A 48 -6.69 -5.61 12.50
N PRO A 49 -5.84 -6.37 13.18
CA PRO A 49 -6.24 -7.31 14.22
C PRO A 49 -6.86 -6.61 15.44
N ASP A 50 -6.52 -5.34 15.67
CA ASP A 50 -7.16 -4.46 16.67
C ASP A 50 -8.64 -4.14 16.40
N GLY A 51 -9.21 -4.64 15.29
CA GLY A 51 -10.58 -4.34 14.87
C GLY A 51 -10.75 -2.98 14.20
N ARG A 52 -9.66 -2.20 14.09
CA ARG A 52 -9.62 -0.94 13.35
C ARG A 52 -9.38 -1.16 11.86
N GLU A 53 -9.80 -0.19 11.07
CA GLU A 53 -9.54 -0.14 9.63
C GLU A 53 -8.45 0.91 9.36
N GLY A 54 -7.47 0.52 8.56
CA GLY A 54 -6.42 1.42 8.12
C GLY A 54 -6.36 1.52 6.60
N LEU A 55 -5.88 2.66 6.13
CA LEU A 55 -5.64 2.91 4.72
C LEU A 55 -4.14 2.90 4.47
N LEU A 56 -3.69 1.99 3.61
CA LEU A 56 -2.33 1.99 3.07
C LEU A 56 -2.31 2.76 1.74
N PRO A 57 -1.67 3.93 1.68
CA PRO A 57 -1.56 4.69 0.43
C PRO A 57 -0.73 3.92 -0.61
N CYS A 58 -1.14 3.95 -1.87
CA CYS A 58 -0.32 3.37 -2.96
C CYS A 58 1.06 4.02 -3.09
N MET A 59 1.18 5.30 -2.71
CA MET A 59 2.45 6.05 -2.65
C MET A 59 3.47 5.40 -1.71
N GLU A 60 3.03 4.70 -0.66
CA GLU A 60 3.94 3.97 0.24
C GLU A 60 4.59 2.77 -0.43
N LEU A 61 3.94 2.20 -1.43
CA LEU A 61 4.47 1.10 -2.22
C LEU A 61 5.27 1.61 -3.42
N GLY A 62 5.23 2.91 -3.71
CA GLY A 62 5.82 3.51 -4.91
C GLY A 62 4.98 3.33 -6.17
N CYS A 63 3.73 2.89 -6.04
CA CYS A 63 2.85 2.63 -7.18
C CYS A 63 2.08 3.89 -7.59
N THR A 64 2.23 4.29 -8.84
CA THR A 64 1.53 5.42 -9.49
C THR A 64 0.50 4.95 -10.54
N GLY A 65 0.57 3.68 -10.96
CA GLY A 65 -0.19 3.11 -12.08
C GLY A 65 -1.69 2.78 -11.85
N GLY A 66 -2.32 3.30 -10.79
CA GLY A 66 -3.75 3.10 -10.55
C GLY A 66 -4.18 1.68 -10.16
N ILE A 67 -5.49 1.39 -10.22
CA ILE A 67 -6.12 0.12 -9.76
C ILE A 67 -5.55 -1.15 -10.42
N PRO A 68 -5.27 -1.20 -11.74
CA PRO A 68 -4.80 -2.43 -12.39
C PRO A 68 -3.46 -2.90 -11.83
N LEU A 69 -2.50 -1.98 -11.68
CA LEU A 69 -1.23 -2.24 -11.05
C LEU A 69 -1.41 -2.70 -9.60
N LEU A 70 -2.24 -2.02 -8.82
CA LEU A 70 -2.49 -2.37 -7.42
C LEU A 70 -3.05 -3.79 -7.28
N THR A 71 -4.05 -4.13 -8.07
CA THR A 71 -4.69 -5.46 -8.07
C THR A 71 -3.72 -6.56 -8.51
N ARG A 72 -2.71 -6.22 -9.33
CA ARG A 72 -1.63 -7.15 -9.72
C ARG A 72 -0.60 -7.35 -8.60
N LEU A 73 -0.33 -6.32 -7.81
CA LEU A 73 0.66 -6.36 -6.73
C LEU A 73 0.15 -7.10 -5.50
N PHE A 74 -1.04 -6.73 -5.01
CA PHE A 74 -1.68 -7.38 -3.86
C PHE A 74 -3.13 -7.71 -4.17
N LYS A 75 -3.60 -8.81 -3.59
CA LYS A 75 -4.97 -9.28 -3.76
C LYS A 75 -5.77 -9.05 -2.49
N VAL A 76 -7.09 -9.00 -2.63
CA VAL A 76 -8.00 -9.03 -1.47
C VAL A 76 -7.80 -10.36 -0.73
N GLY A 77 -7.63 -10.28 0.58
CA GLY A 77 -7.31 -11.40 1.46
C GLY A 77 -5.82 -11.59 1.73
N ASP A 78 -4.93 -10.85 1.08
CA ASP A 78 -3.49 -10.95 1.32
C ASP A 78 -3.12 -10.34 2.68
N GLU A 79 -2.17 -10.96 3.39
CA GLU A 79 -1.70 -10.51 4.70
C GLU A 79 -0.38 -9.76 4.54
N ILE A 80 -0.42 -8.46 4.82
CA ILE A 80 0.74 -7.57 4.68
C ILE A 80 1.12 -7.06 6.06
N THR A 81 2.42 -7.14 6.38
CA THR A 81 2.93 -6.51 7.61
C THR A 81 3.15 -5.03 7.34
N VAL A 82 2.45 -4.19 8.10
CA VAL A 82 2.53 -2.73 7.97
C VAL A 82 2.65 -2.08 9.32
N ARG A 83 3.18 -0.86 9.35
CA ARG A 83 3.16 -0.04 10.56
C ARG A 83 1.88 0.78 10.62
N GLN A 84 1.18 0.70 11.75
CA GLN A 84 -0.01 1.50 12.03
C GLN A 84 0.40 2.80 12.73
N GLN A 85 -0.03 3.94 12.20
CA GLN A 85 0.00 5.21 12.90
C GLN A 85 -1.42 5.58 13.33
N LYS A 86 -1.64 5.54 14.65
CA LYS A 86 -2.93 5.88 15.25
C LYS A 86 -3.21 7.37 15.12
N MET A 87 -4.38 7.71 14.60
CA MET A 87 -4.86 9.09 14.55
C MET A 87 -5.79 9.34 15.74
N TYR A 88 -5.53 10.39 16.52
CA TYR A 88 -6.33 10.71 17.72
C TYR A 88 -7.70 11.34 17.41
N ASP A 89 -7.92 11.77 16.17
CA ASP A 89 -9.11 12.50 15.74
C ASP A 89 -10.31 11.61 15.38
N GLY A 90 -10.23 10.29 15.61
CA GLY A 90 -11.28 9.33 15.25
C GLY A 90 -11.36 9.00 13.74
N GLY A 91 -10.42 9.53 12.95
CA GLY A 91 -10.24 9.18 11.55
C GLY A 91 -9.71 7.76 11.33
N LYS A 92 -9.53 7.40 10.06
CA LYS A 92 -8.93 6.11 9.66
C LYS A 92 -7.43 6.11 9.96
N ASP A 93 -6.92 5.00 10.48
CA ASP A 93 -5.50 4.90 10.78
C ASP A 93 -4.67 4.90 9.49
N LYS A 94 -3.52 5.57 9.54
CA LYS A 94 -2.61 5.61 8.41
C LYS A 94 -1.65 4.43 8.50
N LEU A 95 -1.58 3.66 7.41
CA LEU A 95 -0.71 2.49 7.32
C LEU A 95 0.50 2.79 6.46
N PHE A 96 1.64 2.24 6.86
CA PHE A 96 2.92 2.42 6.18
C PHE A 96 3.49 1.05 5.86
N ALA A 97 3.74 0.78 4.58
CA ALA A 97 4.31 -0.49 4.14
C ALA A 97 5.84 -0.44 4.08
N LYS A 98 6.42 0.73 3.79
CA LYS A 98 7.87 0.93 3.75
C LYS A 98 8.40 1.38 5.11
N LYS A 99 9.61 0.97 5.46
CA LYS A 99 10.41 1.60 6.50
C LYS A 99 10.81 2.98 5.99
N ASP A 100 10.32 4.05 6.62
CA ASP A 100 10.91 5.38 6.44
C ASP A 100 12.39 5.28 6.80
N SER A 101 13.24 5.24 5.78
CA SER A 101 14.68 5.34 5.96
C SER A 101 14.95 6.81 6.31
N THR A 102 15.08 7.09 7.61
CA THR A 102 15.74 8.32 8.07
C THR A 102 17.21 8.29 7.67
#